data_AF-A0ABD3B4V9-F1
#
_entry.id   AF-A0ABD3B4V9-F1
#
_cell.length_a   1.000
_cell.length_b   1.000
_cell.length_c   1.000
_cell.angle_alpha   90.00
_cell.angle_beta   90.00
_cell.angle_gamma   90.00
#
_symmetry.space_group_name_H-M   'P 1'
#
loop_
_entity.id
_entity.type
_entity.pdbx_description
1 polymer ?
#
loop_
_entity_poly.entity_id
_entity_poly.type
_entity_poly.pdbx_seq_one_letter_code
_entity_poly.pdbx_strand_id
1 'polypeptide(L)'
;MRLTRRPKWNFQGVAKNLPLTCTNHLDPTSNLIANIRTPLFILNAAYDSMQVQASLAPSSADPRGVWHNCRLNNARCSASQIQFLQVFRIRMLNAVRSFAMPQKNGLFINSCFAHRQSERQNTWFADDSPAIGSKGIALAVGDWYFDRSGIKEIDCAYPCDKTCHNLVFK
;
A
#
# COMPACT_ATOMS: atom_id res chain seq x y z
N MET A 1 -3.13 -5.28 21.71
CA MET A 1 -4.06 -4.30 21.12
C MET A 1 -5.01 -5.07 20.19
N ARG A 2 -6.21 -5.43 20.69
CA ARG A 2 -7.25 -6.08 19.87
C ARG A 2 -8.09 -4.95 19.27
N LEU A 3 -7.99 -4.72 17.97
CA LEU A 3 -8.86 -3.80 17.24
C LEU A 3 -10.25 -4.45 17.14
N THR A 4 -11.10 -4.30 18.17
CA THR A 4 -12.44 -4.91 18.23
C THR A 4 -13.56 -4.01 17.71
N ARG A 5 -13.26 -2.85 17.13
CA ARG A 5 -14.28 -2.03 16.45
C ARG A 5 -13.95 -1.94 14.97
N ARG A 6 -14.50 -2.86 14.18
CA ARG A 6 -14.64 -2.67 12.74
C ARG A 6 -15.60 -1.50 12.54
N PRO A 7 -15.22 -0.42 11.81
CA PRO A 7 -16.22 0.55 11.39
C PRO A 7 -17.28 -0.18 10.56
N LYS A 8 -18.56 -0.04 10.92
CA LYS A 8 -19.67 -0.44 10.06
C LYS A 8 -19.78 0.60 8.95
N TRP A 9 -19.09 0.36 7.84
CA TRP A 9 -19.33 1.08 6.60
C TRP A 9 -20.68 0.60 6.02
N ASN A 10 -21.64 1.50 5.90
CA ASN A 10 -22.92 1.21 5.24
C ASN A 10 -22.71 1.34 3.72
N PHE A 11 -22.41 0.23 3.05
CA PHE A 11 -22.23 0.17 1.58
C PHE A 11 -23.56 0.04 0.82
N GLN A 12 -24.65 0.60 1.34
CA GLN A 12 -25.95 0.57 0.65
C GLN A 12 -25.82 1.17 -0.76
N GLY A 13 -25.97 0.32 -1.78
CA GLY A 13 -25.94 0.71 -3.20
C GLY A 13 -24.67 0.38 -3.97
N VAL A 14 -23.55 0.03 -3.32
CA VAL A 14 -22.30 -0.29 -4.02
C VAL A 14 -22.43 -1.54 -4.89
N ALA A 15 -23.20 -2.52 -4.42
CA ALA A 15 -23.45 -3.76 -5.16
C ALA A 15 -23.97 -3.54 -6.58
N LYS A 16 -24.73 -2.47 -6.83
CA LYS A 16 -25.29 -2.16 -8.16
C LYS A 16 -24.23 -1.78 -9.20
N ASN A 17 -23.06 -1.32 -8.74
CA ASN A 17 -21.97 -0.84 -9.59
C ASN A 17 -20.78 -1.82 -9.64
N LEU A 18 -20.89 -2.97 -8.96
CA LEU A 18 -19.84 -3.98 -8.96
C LEU A 18 -20.13 -5.08 -9.99
N PRO A 19 -19.09 -5.70 -10.59
CA PRO A 19 -19.28 -6.87 -11.43
C PRO A 19 -20.07 -7.97 -10.69
N LEU A 20 -20.90 -8.72 -11.41
CA LEU A 20 -21.69 -9.83 -10.84
C LEU A 20 -20.82 -10.85 -10.10
N THR A 21 -19.58 -11.06 -10.57
CA THR A 21 -18.60 -11.91 -9.90
C THR A 21 -18.19 -11.38 -8.53
N CYS A 22 -18.19 -10.06 -8.31
CA CYS A 22 -17.95 -9.47 -7.00
C CYS A 22 -19.17 -9.51 -6.07
N THR A 23 -20.39 -9.40 -6.62
CA THR A 23 -21.63 -9.43 -5.81
C THR A 23 -22.10 -10.83 -5.45
N ASN A 24 -21.63 -11.86 -6.15
CA ASN A 24 -21.96 -13.26 -5.81
C ASN A 24 -21.04 -13.80 -4.69
N HIS A 25 -19.92 -13.14 -4.43
CA HIS A 25 -18.97 -13.45 -3.36
C HIS A 25 -19.00 -12.33 -2.30
N LEU A 26 -20.16 -12.08 -1.68
CA LEU A 26 -20.36 -11.04 -0.64
C LEU A 26 -19.64 -11.32 0.70
N ASP A 27 -18.45 -11.90 0.65
CA ASP A 27 -17.54 -11.77 1.76
C ASP A 27 -16.95 -10.34 1.72
N PRO A 28 -17.05 -9.53 2.81
CA PRO A 28 -16.40 -8.21 2.89
C PRO A 28 -14.87 -8.23 2.66
N THR A 29 -14.27 -9.42 2.54
CA THR A 29 -12.88 -9.65 2.15
C THR A 29 -12.64 -9.83 0.64
N SER A 30 -13.67 -9.77 -0.20
CA SER A 30 -13.56 -10.03 -1.63
C SER A 30 -12.69 -9.00 -2.35
N ASN A 31 -11.56 -9.47 -2.84
CA ASN A 31 -10.59 -8.68 -3.59
C ASN A 31 -11.15 -8.37 -5.01
N LEU A 32 -11.78 -7.20 -5.17
CA LEU A 32 -12.29 -6.72 -6.46
C LEU A 32 -11.25 -6.79 -7.58
N ILE A 33 -9.98 -6.52 -7.25
CA ILE A 33 -8.89 -6.50 -8.21
C ILE A 33 -8.69 -7.89 -8.84
N ALA A 34 -8.99 -8.97 -8.12
CA ALA A 34 -8.88 -10.33 -8.65
C ALA A 34 -9.85 -10.62 -9.81
N ASN A 35 -10.93 -9.83 -9.96
CA ASN A 35 -11.94 -10.00 -11.00
C ASN A 35 -11.74 -9.08 -12.22
N ILE A 36 -10.73 -8.22 -12.22
CA ILE A 36 -10.48 -7.29 -13.33
C ILE A 36 -9.72 -8.01 -14.44
N ARG A 37 -10.26 -7.97 -15.67
CA ARG A 37 -9.65 -8.60 -16.86
C ARG A 37 -8.61 -7.73 -17.54
N THR A 38 -8.78 -6.41 -17.48
CA THR A 38 -7.84 -5.45 -18.06
C THR A 38 -6.52 -5.54 -17.29
N PRO A 39 -5.36 -5.56 -17.98
CA PRO A 39 -4.07 -5.46 -17.30
C PRO A 39 -4.03 -4.23 -16.40
N LEU A 40 -3.54 -4.41 -15.17
CA LEU A 40 -3.40 -3.32 -14.19
C LEU A 40 -2.00 -3.29 -13.61
N PHE A 41 -1.58 -2.11 -13.18
CA PHE A 41 -0.37 -1.90 -12.39
C PHE A 41 -0.74 -1.40 -11.01
N ILE A 42 -0.27 -2.08 -9.96
CA ILE A 42 -0.38 -1.57 -8.59
C ILE A 42 0.94 -0.91 -8.21
N LEU A 43 0.89 0.40 -8.01
CA LEU A 43 1.90 1.16 -7.30
C LEU A 43 1.40 1.41 -5.88
N ASN A 44 2.12 0.95 -4.87
CA ASN A 44 1.74 1.21 -3.48
C ASN A 44 2.93 1.22 -2.53
N ALA A 45 2.90 2.06 -1.49
CA ALA A 45 3.82 1.94 -0.37
C ALA A 45 3.35 0.82 0.57
N ALA A 46 4.28 -0.06 1.00
CA ALA A 46 3.98 -1.09 1.99
C ALA A 46 3.51 -0.50 3.33
N TYR A 47 3.92 0.74 3.62
CA TYR A 47 3.55 1.50 4.81
C TYR A 47 2.90 2.83 4.41
N ASP A 48 1.83 2.78 3.59
CA ASP A 48 1.10 3.99 3.19
C ASP A 48 0.68 4.81 4.43
N SER A 49 1.21 6.02 4.54
CA SER A 49 1.09 6.80 5.77
C SER A 49 -0.34 7.30 6.01
N MET A 50 -1.12 7.46 4.94
CA MET A 50 -2.54 7.80 5.08
C MET A 50 -3.35 6.60 5.56
N GLN A 51 -3.07 5.38 5.08
CA GLN A 51 -3.66 4.15 5.61
C GLN A 51 -3.35 3.99 7.10
N VAL A 52 -2.12 4.30 7.52
CA VAL A 52 -1.72 4.29 8.93
C VAL A 52 -2.56 5.31 9.73
N GLN A 53 -2.65 6.56 9.31
CA GLN A 53 -3.37 7.60 10.06
C GLN A 53 -4.89 7.42 10.04
N ALA A 54 -5.46 7.04 8.90
CA ALA A 54 -6.92 7.02 8.71
C ALA A 54 -7.56 5.72 9.21
N SER A 55 -6.85 4.59 9.14
CA SER A 55 -7.44 3.28 9.41
C SER A 55 -6.75 2.50 10.53
N LEU A 56 -5.42 2.48 10.58
CA LEU A 56 -4.69 1.64 11.55
C LEU A 56 -4.54 2.32 12.92
N ALA A 57 -4.28 3.62 12.93
CA ALA A 57 -4.07 4.44 14.11
C ALA A 57 -4.78 5.81 14.02
N PRO A 58 -6.09 5.86 13.76
CA PRO A 58 -6.85 7.10 13.92
C PRO A 58 -6.92 7.49 15.40
N SER A 59 -7.07 8.79 15.68
CA SER A 59 -7.16 9.29 17.07
C SER A 59 -8.28 8.62 17.87
N SER A 60 -9.37 8.22 17.21
CA SER A 60 -10.48 7.48 17.81
C SER A 60 -10.13 6.05 18.25
N ALA A 61 -9.12 5.43 17.64
CA ALA A 61 -8.61 4.10 18.01
C ALA A 61 -7.34 4.15 18.88
N ASP A 62 -6.80 5.35 19.13
CA ASP A 62 -5.62 5.60 19.97
C ASP A 62 -5.92 6.65 21.05
N PRO A 63 -6.86 6.41 21.98
CA PRO A 63 -7.26 7.39 22.99
C PRO A 63 -6.14 7.75 23.98
N ARG A 64 -5.08 6.92 24.06
CA ARG A 64 -3.92 7.15 24.91
C ARG A 64 -2.74 7.79 24.17
N GLY A 65 -2.88 8.10 22.87
CA GLY A 65 -1.86 8.76 22.07
C GLY A 65 -0.58 7.93 21.86
N VAL A 66 -0.64 6.60 22.00
CA VAL A 66 0.53 5.72 21.88
C VAL A 66 1.11 5.77 20.46
N TRP A 67 0.24 5.88 19.45
CA TRP A 67 0.59 5.95 18.04
C TRP A 67 0.77 7.38 17.51
N HIS A 68 0.43 8.40 18.31
CA HIS A 68 0.42 9.80 17.87
C HIS A 68 1.73 10.22 17.18
N ASN A 69 2.88 9.99 17.82
CA ASN A 69 4.17 10.36 17.25
C ASN A 69 4.56 9.46 16.06
N CYS A 70 4.31 8.15 16.16
CA CYS A 70 4.65 7.17 15.11
C CYS A 70 3.91 7.42 13.80
N ARG A 71 2.61 7.74 13.84
CA ARG A 71 1.80 7.98 12.62
C ARG A 71 2.12 9.31 11.93
N LEU A 72 2.73 10.26 12.66
CA LEU A 72 3.20 11.55 12.12
C LEU A 72 4.65 11.46 11.61
N ASN A 73 5.46 10.59 12.20
CA ASN A 73 6.85 10.37 11.79
C ASN A 73 7.26 8.92 12.10
N ASN A 74 7.56 8.15 11.07
CA ASN A 74 7.94 6.74 11.20
C ASN A 74 9.21 6.53 12.04
N ALA A 75 10.13 7.50 12.07
CA ALA A 75 11.32 7.45 12.92
C ALA A 75 11.00 7.53 14.42
N ARG A 76 9.77 7.92 14.79
CA ARG A 76 9.27 7.95 16.17
C ARG A 76 8.50 6.69 16.56
N CYS A 77 8.39 5.71 15.66
CA CYS A 77 7.78 4.43 15.97
C CYS A 77 8.67 3.59 16.89
N SER A 78 8.07 2.97 17.90
CA SER A 78 8.75 1.95 18.71
C SER A 78 8.92 0.66 17.91
N ALA A 79 9.80 -0.24 18.38
CA ALA A 79 9.98 -1.56 17.77
C ALA A 79 8.68 -2.36 17.67
N SER A 80 7.79 -2.26 18.66
CA SER A 80 6.49 -2.95 18.65
C SER A 80 5.51 -2.34 17.64
N GLN A 81 5.55 -1.02 17.42
CA GLN A 81 4.75 -0.35 16.39
C GLN A 81 5.23 -0.73 14.99
N ILE A 82 6.56 -0.73 14.77
CA ILE A 82 7.14 -1.24 13.52
C ILE A 82 6.74 -2.69 13.30
N GLN A 83 6.85 -3.57 14.31
CA GLN A 83 6.44 -4.97 14.18
C GLN A 83 4.97 -5.11 13.79
N PHE A 84 4.08 -4.29 14.35
CA PHE A 84 2.67 -4.28 13.94
C PHE A 84 2.50 -3.89 12.47
N LEU A 85 3.21 -2.87 12.01
CA LEU A 85 3.19 -2.44 10.61
C LEU A 85 3.80 -3.48 9.67
N GLN A 86 4.81 -4.24 10.11
CA GLN A 86 5.36 -5.37 9.35
C GLN A 86 4.32 -6.49 9.16
N VAL A 87 3.56 -6.82 10.20
CA VAL A 87 2.46 -7.79 10.09
C VAL A 87 1.39 -7.27 9.12
N PHE A 88 1.10 -5.97 9.13
CA PHE A 88 0.19 -5.34 8.17
C PHE A 88 0.72 -5.46 6.73
N ARG A 89 2.00 -5.15 6.48
CA ARG A 89 2.66 -5.35 5.18
C ARG A 89 2.49 -6.78 4.67
N ILE A 90 2.74 -7.79 5.50
CA ILE A 90 2.60 -9.20 5.11
C ILE A 90 1.16 -9.50 4.69
N ARG A 91 0.15 -8.98 5.41
CA ARG A 91 -1.26 -9.16 5.05
C ARG A 91 -1.59 -8.51 3.70
N MET A 92 -1.11 -7.30 3.45
CA MET A 92 -1.27 -6.63 2.15
C MET A 92 -0.61 -7.44 1.03
N LEU A 93 0.64 -7.90 1.20
CA LEU A 93 1.34 -8.70 0.21
C LEU A 93 0.62 -10.02 -0.10
N ASN A 94 0.07 -10.68 0.92
CA ASN A 94 -0.74 -11.88 0.72
C ASN A 94 -2.03 -11.58 -0.06
N ALA A 95 -2.67 -10.43 0.19
CA ALA A 95 -3.89 -10.02 -0.49
C ALA A 95 -3.66 -9.73 -1.99
N VAL A 96 -2.49 -9.21 -2.38
CA VAL A 96 -2.14 -8.91 -3.78
C VAL A 96 -1.43 -10.07 -4.49
N ARG A 97 -1.15 -11.19 -3.81
CA ARG A 97 -0.39 -12.30 -4.37
C ARG A 97 -1.05 -12.89 -5.62
N SER A 98 -2.36 -13.12 -5.59
CA SER A 98 -3.09 -13.65 -6.74
C SER A 98 -3.14 -12.68 -7.92
N PHE A 99 -3.30 -11.39 -7.62
CA PHE A 99 -3.21 -10.31 -8.62
C PHE A 99 -1.85 -10.25 -9.30
N ALA A 100 -0.77 -10.57 -8.58
CA ALA A 100 0.57 -10.56 -9.12
C ALA A 100 0.87 -11.75 -10.05
N MET A 101 0.05 -12.82 -10.05
CA MET A 101 0.33 -14.03 -10.84
C MET A 101 0.26 -13.82 -12.37
N PRO A 102 -0.76 -13.13 -12.95
CA PRO A 102 -0.79 -12.86 -14.38
C PRO A 102 0.41 -12.01 -14.82
N GLN A 103 1.10 -12.46 -15.88
CA GLN A 103 2.29 -11.78 -16.42
C GLN A 103 1.99 -10.35 -16.89
N LYS A 104 0.78 -10.10 -17.41
CA LYS A 104 0.36 -8.78 -17.92
C LYS A 104 0.15 -7.74 -16.81
N ASN A 105 -0.09 -8.16 -15.57
CA ASN A 105 -0.23 -7.21 -14.47
C ASN A 105 1.14 -6.69 -14.06
N GLY A 106 1.20 -5.48 -13.54
CA GLY A 106 2.39 -4.91 -12.92
C GLY A 106 2.23 -4.71 -11.42
N LEU A 107 3.33 -4.79 -10.69
CA LEU A 107 3.36 -4.56 -9.25
C LEU A 107 4.66 -3.86 -8.88
N PHE A 108 4.55 -2.76 -8.14
CA PHE A 108 5.69 -2.08 -7.51
C PHE A 108 5.30 -1.68 -6.09
N ILE A 109 5.87 -2.37 -5.10
CA ILE A 109 5.63 -2.14 -3.69
C ILE A 109 6.95 -1.87 -2.98
N ASN A 110 7.22 -0.61 -2.66
CA ASN A 110 8.40 -0.22 -1.89
C ASN A 110 8.11 -0.17 -0.38
N SER A 111 9.17 -0.11 0.42
CA SER A 111 9.06 -0.06 1.89
C SER A 111 9.11 1.34 2.48
N CYS A 112 8.67 2.32 1.71
CA CYS A 112 8.59 3.70 2.16
C CYS A 112 7.34 3.97 3.00
N PHE A 113 7.47 4.89 3.93
CA PHE A 113 6.34 5.56 4.58
C PHE A 113 5.91 6.73 3.71
N ALA A 114 5.15 6.44 2.65
CA ALA A 114 4.78 7.41 1.62
C ALA A 114 3.26 7.45 1.40
N HIS A 115 2.81 8.36 0.54
CA HIS A 115 1.45 8.43 0.03
C HIS A 115 1.46 9.12 -1.33
N ARG A 116 0.58 8.73 -2.26
CA ARG A 116 0.44 9.34 -3.60
C ARG A 116 1.77 9.46 -4.36
N GLN A 117 2.51 8.35 -4.45
CA GLN A 117 3.87 8.33 -4.98
C GLN A 117 4.02 8.77 -6.44
N SER A 118 2.94 8.69 -7.23
CA SER A 118 2.92 9.19 -8.61
C SER A 118 2.54 10.66 -8.74
N GLU A 119 2.00 11.31 -7.70
CA GLU A 119 1.57 12.71 -7.78
C GLU A 119 2.72 13.70 -7.54
N ARG A 120 3.76 13.28 -6.80
CA ARG A 120 4.89 14.16 -6.46
C ARG A 120 6.10 13.83 -7.32
N GLN A 121 6.66 14.84 -8.00
CA GLN A 121 7.81 14.65 -8.88
C GLN A 121 9.02 14.07 -8.14
N ASN A 122 9.25 14.50 -6.90
CA ASN A 122 10.36 14.03 -6.07
C ASN A 122 10.26 12.54 -5.67
N THR A 123 9.08 11.94 -5.75
CA THR A 123 8.91 10.50 -5.55
C THR A 123 8.73 9.75 -6.86
N TRP A 124 8.21 10.41 -7.89
CA TRP A 124 7.88 9.78 -9.16
C TRP A 124 9.11 9.61 -10.07
N PHE A 125 9.84 10.70 -10.34
CA PHE A 125 10.88 10.74 -11.38
C PHE A 125 11.93 11.85 -11.15
N ALA A 126 12.40 12.00 -9.91
CA ALA A 126 13.60 12.77 -9.60
C ALA A 126 14.84 11.85 -9.57
N ASP A 127 16.03 12.44 -9.67
CA ASP A 127 17.31 11.71 -9.68
C ASP A 127 17.50 10.86 -8.40
N ASP A 128 16.99 11.34 -7.27
CA ASP A 128 17.00 10.68 -5.96
C ASP A 128 15.65 10.02 -5.61
N SER A 129 14.77 9.80 -6.59
CA SER A 129 13.46 9.19 -6.31
C SER A 129 13.57 7.80 -5.68
N PRO A 130 12.60 7.40 -4.84
CA PRO A 130 12.60 6.07 -4.23
C PRO A 130 12.66 4.95 -5.27
N ALA A 131 13.47 3.94 -5.00
CA ALA A 131 13.77 2.86 -5.93
C ALA A 131 13.91 1.52 -5.23
N ILE A 132 13.49 0.46 -5.91
CA ILE A 132 13.77 -0.92 -5.49
C ILE A 132 14.98 -1.40 -6.28
N GLY A 133 16.08 -1.69 -5.57
CA GLY A 133 17.38 -1.87 -6.22
C GLY A 133 17.78 -0.60 -6.97
N SER A 134 17.97 -0.71 -8.28
CA SER A 134 18.29 0.44 -9.16
C SER A 134 17.09 0.93 -9.98
N LYS A 135 15.86 0.46 -9.70
CA LYS A 135 14.68 0.77 -10.49
C LYS A 135 13.76 1.74 -9.75
N GLY A 136 13.72 2.99 -10.23
CA GLY A 136 12.78 4.01 -9.77
C GLY A 136 11.36 3.79 -10.28
N ILE A 137 10.39 4.45 -9.63
CA ILE A 137 8.95 4.21 -9.85
C ILE A 137 8.51 4.49 -11.29
N ALA A 138 8.79 5.70 -11.82
CA ALA A 138 8.35 6.05 -13.17
C ALA A 138 8.97 5.16 -14.25
N LEU A 139 10.22 4.73 -14.07
CA LEU A 139 10.88 3.79 -14.97
C LEU A 139 10.19 2.42 -14.93
N ALA A 140 9.88 1.92 -13.74
CA ALA A 140 9.14 0.66 -13.58
C ALA A 140 7.76 0.72 -14.25
N VAL A 141 6.99 1.79 -14.01
CA VAL A 141 5.67 1.97 -14.64
C VAL A 141 5.80 2.09 -16.16
N GLY A 142 6.77 2.86 -16.65
CA GLY A 142 7.02 3.00 -18.09
C GLY A 142 7.42 1.68 -18.75
N ASP A 143 8.30 0.90 -18.11
CA ASP A 143 8.74 -0.39 -18.64
C ASP A 143 7.59 -1.40 -18.73
N TRP A 144 6.68 -1.38 -17.75
CA TRP A 144 5.44 -2.16 -17.82
C TRP A 144 4.48 -1.64 -18.90
N TYR A 145 4.23 -0.33 -18.93
CA TYR A 145 3.23 0.27 -19.82
C TYR A 145 3.56 0.09 -21.31
N PHE A 146 4.85 0.16 -21.66
CA PHE A 146 5.34 -0.03 -23.03
C PHE A 146 5.80 -1.46 -23.33
N ASP A 147 5.39 -2.43 -22.50
CA ASP A 147 5.72 -3.86 -22.67
C ASP A 147 7.24 -4.15 -22.80
N ARG A 148 8.09 -3.31 -22.19
CA ARG A 148 9.56 -3.49 -22.20
C ARG A 148 10.03 -4.54 -21.20
N SER A 149 9.34 -4.69 -20.07
CA SER A 149 9.63 -5.72 -19.07
C SER A 149 8.40 -6.04 -18.23
N GLY A 150 8.30 -7.29 -17.76
CA GLY A 150 7.39 -7.65 -16.67
C GLY A 150 7.90 -7.06 -15.36
N ILE A 151 7.04 -6.36 -14.62
CA ILE A 151 7.42 -5.65 -13.39
C ILE A 151 6.64 -6.23 -12.21
N LYS A 152 7.36 -6.84 -11.26
CA LYS A 152 6.81 -7.47 -10.05
C LYS A 152 7.68 -7.17 -8.84
N GLU A 153 8.00 -5.91 -8.65
CA GLU A 153 8.94 -5.46 -7.62
C GLU A 153 8.25 -5.37 -6.26
N ILE A 154 8.79 -6.11 -5.29
CA ILE A 154 8.40 -6.03 -3.88
C ILE A 154 9.67 -5.88 -3.07
N ASP A 155 9.77 -4.76 -2.37
CA ASP A 155 10.95 -4.40 -1.61
C ASP A 155 11.09 -5.21 -0.31
N CYS A 156 12.27 -5.19 0.31
CA CYS A 156 12.53 -5.76 1.62
C CYS A 156 11.78 -5.01 2.73
N ALA A 157 11.60 -5.59 3.91
CA ALA A 157 10.91 -4.91 5.03
C ALA A 157 11.72 -3.70 5.56
N TYR A 158 11.05 -2.60 5.94
CA TYR A 158 11.69 -1.45 6.61
C TYR A 158 12.59 -1.92 7.77
N PRO A 159 13.81 -1.38 7.96
CA PRO A 159 14.34 -0.12 7.40
C PRO A 159 15.38 -0.29 6.29
N CYS A 160 15.25 -1.29 5.43
CA CYS A 160 16.30 -1.60 4.46
C CYS A 160 16.47 -0.54 3.35
N ASP A 161 15.39 -0.01 2.79
CA ASP A 161 15.44 0.93 1.68
C ASP A 161 15.84 2.33 2.17
N LYS A 162 16.98 2.80 1.66
CA LYS A 162 17.58 4.10 1.99
C LYS A 162 17.22 5.19 0.99
N THR A 163 16.55 4.85 -0.11
CA THR A 163 16.07 5.80 -1.13
C THR A 163 14.73 6.43 -0.75
N CYS A 164 14.09 5.94 0.32
CA CYS A 164 12.77 6.40 0.71
C CYS A 164 12.69 7.86 1.17
N HIS A 165 11.88 8.63 0.46
CA HIS A 165 11.39 9.94 0.91
C HIS A 165 10.18 9.78 1.85
N ASN A 166 10.45 9.38 3.10
CA ASN A 166 9.41 9.14 4.10
C ASN A 166 8.67 10.44 4.48
N LEU A 167 7.34 10.37 4.59
CA LEU A 167 6.51 11.49 4.99
C LEU A 167 6.66 11.78 6.48
N VAL A 168 6.87 13.06 6.78
CA VAL A 168 6.81 13.62 8.13
C VAL A 168 5.71 14.66 8.15
N PHE A 169 4.71 14.43 9.00
CA PHE A 169 3.55 15.30 9.18
C PHE A 169 3.83 16.29 10.31
N LYS A 170 3.36 17.53 10.15
CA LYS A 170 3.45 18.59 11.15
C LYS A 170 2.18 18.65 11.98
#